data_AF-A0A957BML1-F1
#
_entry.id   AF-A0A957BML1-F1
#
_cell.length_a   1.000
_cell.length_b   1.000
_cell.length_c   1.000
_cell.angle_alpha   90.00
_cell.angle_beta   90.00
_cell.angle_gamma   90.00
#
_symmetry.space_group_name_H-M   'P 1'
#
loop_
_entity.id
_entity.type
_entity.pdbx_description
1 polymer ?
#
loop_
_entity_poly.entity_id
_entity_poly.type
_entity_poly.pdbx_seq_one_letter_code
_entity_poly.pdbx_strand_id
1 'polypeptide(L)'
;MISALLAGNTVLVKPSEVTAATGVLVEQLFQKVPELAPFVRFLHGDGRVGAALVQSKPDLIFLTGSTKTGRLVMKTAAENMTPVICELGGKDPMIVLEDANIEAAARWGAWGAFYNTGQTCMAVERIYVVHSVYDRFLEAFLEETAKLKQGYSPEIDNP
;
A
#
# COMPACT_ATOMS: atom_id res chain seq x y z
N MET A 1 13.24 0.76 1.93
CA MET A 1 14.26 0.25 2.87
C MET A 1 15.34 -0.55 2.14
N ILE A 2 15.05 -1.75 1.60
CA ILE A 2 16.08 -2.63 1.01
C ILE A 2 16.89 -1.90 -0.08
N SER A 3 16.22 -1.22 -1.01
CA SER A 3 16.89 -0.45 -2.06
C SER A 3 17.81 0.66 -1.52
N ALA A 4 17.44 1.29 -0.40
CA ALA A 4 18.27 2.32 0.23
C ALA A 4 19.54 1.73 0.85
N LEU A 5 19.43 0.56 1.50
CA LEU A 5 20.58 -0.18 2.04
C LEU A 5 21.53 -0.65 0.94
N LEU A 6 21.00 -1.20 -0.15
CA LEU A 6 21.80 -1.62 -1.31
C LEU A 6 22.54 -0.45 -1.96
N ALA A 7 21.95 0.74 -1.92
CA ALA A 7 22.59 1.98 -2.37
C ALA A 7 23.60 2.58 -1.36
N GLY A 8 23.85 1.91 -0.21
CA GLY A 8 24.83 2.33 0.79
C GLY A 8 24.32 3.31 1.85
N ASN A 9 23.01 3.51 1.96
CA ASN A 9 22.42 4.42 2.96
C ASN A 9 22.14 3.72 4.28
N THR A 10 22.09 4.49 5.37
CA THR A 10 21.41 4.07 6.60
C THR A 10 19.91 4.32 6.49
N VAL A 11 19.10 3.56 7.24
CA VAL A 11 17.63 3.64 7.17
C VAL A 11 17.02 3.67 8.55
N LEU A 12 16.19 4.69 8.79
CA LEU A 12 15.22 4.73 9.89
C LEU A 12 13.85 4.31 9.34
N VAL A 13 13.23 3.30 9.95
CA VAL A 13 11.93 2.78 9.51
C VAL A 13 10.90 2.94 10.63
N LYS A 14 9.80 3.63 10.35
CA LYS A 14 8.64 3.70 11.24
C LYS A 14 7.46 2.89 10.68
N PRO A 15 7.25 1.64 11.10
CA PRO A 15 6.08 0.87 10.69
C PRO A 15 4.78 1.45 11.26
N SER A 16 3.64 1.06 10.68
CA SER A 16 2.31 1.48 11.15
C SER A 16 2.02 0.93 12.55
N GLU A 17 1.51 1.78 13.43
CA GLU A 17 1.04 1.41 14.77
C GLU A 17 -0.22 0.54 14.73
N VAL A 18 -1.00 0.58 13.64
CA VAL A 18 -2.21 -0.23 13.46
C VAL A 18 -1.86 -1.71 13.23
N THR A 19 -0.72 -1.97 12.60
CA THR A 19 -0.20 -3.32 12.30
C THR A 19 1.15 -3.55 12.97
N ALA A 20 1.29 -3.09 14.22
CA ALA A 20 2.56 -3.06 14.95
C ALA A 20 3.26 -4.43 15.02
N ALA A 21 2.51 -5.53 15.17
CA ALA A 21 3.06 -6.88 15.24
C ALA A 21 3.89 -7.26 14.00
N THR A 22 3.45 -6.86 12.80
CA THR A 22 4.22 -7.06 11.56
C THR A 22 5.52 -6.26 11.59
N GLY A 23 5.48 -5.01 12.05
CA GLY A 23 6.67 -4.19 12.21
C GLY A 23 7.70 -4.81 13.16
N VAL A 24 7.23 -5.34 14.31
CA VAL A 24 8.08 -6.03 15.29
C VAL A 24 8.69 -7.31 14.70
N LEU A 25 7.90 -8.10 13.95
CA LEU A 25 8.41 -9.30 13.30
C LEU A 25 9.51 -8.96 12.28
N VAL A 26 9.31 -7.93 11.46
CA VAL A 26 10.34 -7.49 10.50
C VAL A 26 11.61 -7.03 11.22
N GLU A 27 11.48 -6.27 12.32
CA GLU A 27 12.63 -5.89 13.14
C GLU A 27 13.38 -7.11 13.68
N GLN A 28 12.66 -8.12 14.21
CA GLN A 28 13.27 -9.36 14.69
C GLN A 28 14.01 -10.12 13.59
N LEU A 29 13.51 -10.10 12.35
CA LEU A 29 14.21 -10.70 11.21
C LEU A 29 15.51 -9.96 10.90
N PHE A 30 15.53 -8.62 10.97
CA PHE A 30 16.75 -7.83 10.78
C PHE A 30 17.76 -8.05 11.92
N GLN A 31 17.29 -8.24 13.16
CA GLN A 31 18.16 -8.53 14.31
C GLN A 31 18.89 -9.88 14.19
N LYS A 32 18.38 -10.81 13.37
CA LYS A 32 19.09 -12.08 13.06
C LYS A 32 20.31 -11.89 12.17
N VAL A 33 20.53 -10.69 11.63
CA VAL A 33 21.70 -10.31 10.82
C VAL A 33 22.39 -9.12 11.52
N PRO A 34 23.23 -9.38 12.54
CA PRO A 34 23.81 -8.33 13.39
C PRO A 34 24.60 -7.26 12.62
N GLU A 35 25.15 -7.62 11.46
CA GLU A 35 25.87 -6.73 10.55
C GLU A 35 25.02 -5.56 10.06
N LEU A 36 23.69 -5.69 10.06
CA LEU A 36 22.75 -4.63 9.66
C LEU A 36 22.41 -3.67 10.80
N ALA A 37 22.73 -4.00 12.06
CA ALA A 37 22.37 -3.19 13.23
C ALA A 37 22.91 -1.75 13.20
N PRO A 38 24.10 -1.45 12.64
CA PRO A 38 24.56 -0.07 12.47
C PRO A 38 23.79 0.72 11.40
N PHE A 39 23.16 0.03 10.44
CA PHE A 39 22.61 0.63 9.23
C PHE A 39 21.09 0.74 9.24
N VAL A 40 20.37 -0.06 10.04
CA VAL A 40 18.91 -0.07 10.10
C VAL A 40 18.43 0.11 11.54
N ARG A 41 17.52 1.06 11.75
CA ARG A 41 16.80 1.21 13.02
C ARG A 41 15.30 1.24 12.79
N PHE A 42 14.59 0.46 13.59
CA PHE A 42 13.13 0.48 13.63
C PHE A 42 12.67 1.41 14.75
N LEU A 43 11.68 2.24 14.46
CA LEU A 43 11.12 3.23 15.38
C LEU A 43 9.62 3.03 15.46
N HIS A 44 9.17 2.44 16.56
CA HIS A 44 7.76 2.17 16.79
C HIS A 44 7.08 3.34 17.49
N GLY A 45 5.81 3.58 17.16
CA GLY A 45 4.99 4.65 17.72
C GLY A 45 4.04 5.21 16.69
N ASP A 46 3.23 6.19 17.08
CA ASP A 46 2.20 6.78 16.23
C ASP A 46 2.74 7.88 15.29
N GLY A 47 1.85 8.69 14.74
CA GLY A 47 2.19 9.84 13.91
C GLY A 47 3.16 10.85 14.55
N ARG A 48 3.29 10.91 15.88
CA ARG A 48 4.25 11.79 16.57
C ARG A 48 5.69 11.37 16.31
N VAL A 49 5.97 10.05 16.30
CA VAL A 49 7.29 9.52 15.94
C VAL A 49 7.60 9.82 14.48
N GLY A 50 6.61 9.68 13.59
CA GLY A 50 6.73 10.07 12.19
C GLY A 50 7.05 11.57 12.01
N ALA A 51 6.38 12.45 12.76
CA ALA A 51 6.64 13.89 12.72
C ALA A 51 8.05 14.24 13.22
N ALA A 52 8.49 13.62 14.32
CA ALA A 52 9.84 13.79 14.85
C ALA A 52 10.92 13.33 13.85
N LEU A 53 10.68 12.24 13.10
CA LEU A 53 11.59 11.76 12.06
C LEU A 53 11.74 12.74 10.90
N VAL A 54 10.64 13.36 10.47
CA VAL A 54 10.72 14.38 9.41
C VAL A 54 11.47 15.62 9.90
N GLN A 55 11.26 16.01 11.17
CA GLN A 55 11.94 17.15 11.80
C GLN A 55 13.43 16.90 12.09
N SER A 56 13.87 15.63 12.17
CA SER A 56 15.28 15.28 12.39
C SER A 56 16.15 15.46 11.13
N LYS A 57 15.59 16.01 10.05
CA LYS A 57 16.29 16.42 8.82
C LYS A 57 17.06 15.26 8.15
N PRO A 58 16.40 14.14 7.81
CA PRO A 58 17.05 13.09 7.05
C PRO A 58 17.43 13.58 5.65
N ASP A 59 18.38 12.91 5.01
CA ASP A 59 18.80 13.24 3.63
C ASP A 59 17.73 12.91 2.58
N LEU A 60 16.79 12.00 2.89
CA LEU A 60 15.67 11.59 2.05
C LEU A 60 14.51 11.10 2.92
N ILE A 61 13.29 11.48 2.55
CA ILE A 61 12.06 10.94 3.16
C ILE A 61 11.32 10.09 2.14
N PHE A 62 11.00 8.85 2.51
CA PHE A 62 10.10 7.99 1.74
C PHE A 62 8.85 7.71 2.57
N LEU A 63 7.68 8.13 2.08
CA LEU A 63 6.40 7.95 2.75
C LEU A 63 5.46 7.15 1.87
N THR A 64 4.88 6.08 2.45
CA THR A 64 3.66 5.47 1.93
C THR A 64 2.52 5.76 2.91
N GLY A 65 1.40 6.30 2.43
CA GLY A 65 0.26 6.60 3.30
C GLY A 65 -0.80 7.51 2.67
N SER A 66 -1.53 8.24 3.51
CA SER A 66 -2.61 9.10 3.01
C SER A 66 -2.08 10.38 2.36
N THR A 67 -2.80 10.91 1.37
CA THR A 67 -2.49 12.20 0.74
C THR A 67 -2.51 13.36 1.75
N LYS A 68 -3.32 13.26 2.81
CA LYS A 68 -3.33 14.22 3.93
C LYS A 68 -1.99 14.20 4.66
N THR A 69 -1.48 13.03 5.01
CA THR A 69 -0.18 12.87 5.67
C THR A 69 0.96 13.31 4.77
N GLY A 70 0.93 12.94 3.48
CA GLY A 70 1.94 13.36 2.50
C GLY A 70 2.09 14.87 2.40
N ARG A 71 0.97 15.61 2.38
CA ARG A 71 1.00 17.08 2.40
C ARG A 71 1.67 17.65 3.65
N LEU A 72 1.42 17.06 4.82
CA LEU A 72 2.06 17.49 6.08
C LEU A 72 3.57 17.22 6.05
N VAL A 73 3.97 16.04 5.61
CA VAL A 73 5.39 15.65 5.48
C VAL A 73 6.12 16.57 4.51
N MET A 74 5.57 16.81 3.32
CA MET A 74 6.17 17.71 2.33
C MET A 74 6.30 19.15 2.86
N LYS A 75 5.31 19.65 3.60
CA LYS A 75 5.37 21.00 4.21
C LYS A 75 6.55 21.11 5.18
N THR A 76 6.72 20.15 6.07
CA THR A 76 7.82 20.16 7.05
C THR A 76 9.17 19.92 6.36
N ALA A 77 9.24 19.03 5.37
CA ALA A 77 10.47 18.75 4.63
C ALA A 77 10.99 19.98 3.86
N ALA A 78 10.09 20.84 3.37
CA ALA A 78 10.45 22.07 2.68
C ALA A 78 11.24 23.06 3.54
N GLU A 79 11.09 23.03 4.87
CA GLU A 79 11.86 23.89 5.80
C GLU A 79 13.37 23.62 5.72
N ASN A 80 13.76 22.41 5.31
CA ASN A 80 15.17 21.99 5.21
C ASN A 80 15.56 21.59 3.78
N MET A 81 14.70 21.82 2.79
CA MET A 81 14.88 21.36 1.41
C MET A 81 15.14 19.84 1.30
N THR A 82 14.57 19.06 2.23
CA THR A 82 14.73 17.60 2.23
C THR A 82 13.93 16.99 1.08
N PRO A 83 14.55 16.18 0.20
CA PRO A 83 13.84 15.44 -0.84
C PRO A 83 12.80 14.48 -0.25
N VAL A 84 11.63 14.39 -0.89
CA VAL A 84 10.52 13.52 -0.47
C VAL A 84 10.01 12.69 -1.63
N ILE A 85 9.89 11.38 -1.42
CA ILE A 85 9.18 10.44 -2.29
C ILE A 85 7.90 10.00 -1.56
N CYS A 86 6.76 10.09 -2.24
CA CYS A 86 5.46 9.84 -1.66
C CYS A 86 4.62 8.89 -2.51
N GLU A 87 4.27 7.75 -1.95
CA GLU A 87 3.25 6.82 -2.47
C GLU A 87 1.94 7.06 -1.69
N LEU A 88 0.96 7.69 -2.35
CA LEU A 88 -0.24 8.22 -1.68
C LEU A 88 -1.52 7.50 -2.14
N GLY A 89 -2.69 8.05 -1.79
CA GLY A 89 -3.98 7.45 -2.17
C GLY A 89 -4.26 7.56 -3.68
N GLY A 90 -4.67 6.44 -4.27
CA GLY A 90 -5.20 6.34 -5.62
C GLY A 90 -6.72 6.45 -5.68
N LYS A 91 -7.28 6.23 -6.87
CA LYS A 91 -8.73 6.11 -7.13
C LYS A 91 -8.90 5.39 -8.46
N ASP A 92 -8.37 4.18 -8.56
CA ASP A 92 -7.96 3.64 -9.85
C ASP A 92 -9.15 3.24 -10.72
N PRO A 93 -9.19 3.68 -11.99
CA PRO A 93 -10.25 3.33 -12.92
C PRO A 93 -9.93 2.03 -13.66
N MET A 94 -10.95 1.21 -13.85
CA MET A 94 -10.97 0.12 -14.83
C MET A 94 -11.91 0.51 -15.97
N ILE A 95 -11.45 0.37 -17.22
CA ILE A 95 -12.23 0.68 -18.41
C ILE A 95 -12.48 -0.63 -19.17
N VAL A 96 -13.75 -0.96 -19.41
CA VAL A 96 -14.21 -2.16 -20.12
C VAL A 96 -14.77 -1.73 -21.47
N LEU A 97 -14.01 -2.00 -22.53
CA LEU A 97 -14.35 -1.68 -23.92
C LEU A 97 -15.31 -2.72 -24.52
N GLU A 98 -15.87 -2.41 -25.70
CA GLU A 98 -16.84 -3.27 -26.39
C GLU A 98 -16.28 -4.63 -26.80
N ASP A 99 -14.97 -4.70 -27.06
CA ASP A 99 -14.23 -5.89 -27.47
C ASP A 99 -13.51 -6.59 -26.31
N ALA A 100 -13.73 -6.12 -25.07
CA ALA A 100 -13.13 -6.71 -23.90
C ALA A 100 -13.62 -8.15 -23.70
N ASN A 101 -12.72 -9.01 -23.23
CA ASN A 101 -13.11 -10.31 -22.68
C ASN A 101 -13.87 -10.07 -21.36
N ILE A 102 -15.18 -10.24 -21.39
CA ILE A 102 -16.09 -9.86 -20.30
C ILE A 102 -15.86 -10.71 -19.05
N GLU A 103 -15.65 -12.01 -19.22
CA GLU A 103 -15.44 -12.96 -18.14
C GLU A 103 -14.12 -12.66 -17.42
N ALA A 104 -13.05 -12.38 -18.17
CA ALA A 104 -11.76 -11.98 -17.60
C ALA A 104 -11.85 -10.60 -16.94
N ALA A 105 -12.52 -9.64 -17.57
CA ALA A 105 -12.71 -8.30 -17.03
C ALA A 105 -13.49 -8.34 -15.70
N ALA A 106 -14.56 -9.13 -15.63
CA ALA A 106 -15.33 -9.32 -14.40
C ALA A 106 -14.50 -9.95 -13.29
N ARG A 107 -13.77 -11.04 -13.58
CA ARG A 107 -12.91 -11.74 -12.61
C ARG A 107 -11.82 -10.84 -12.04
N TRP A 108 -11.05 -10.18 -12.90
CA TRP A 108 -9.95 -9.32 -12.46
C TRP A 108 -10.45 -8.01 -11.87
N GLY A 109 -11.59 -7.49 -12.33
CA GLY A 109 -12.26 -6.35 -11.72
C GLY A 109 -12.70 -6.65 -10.29
N ALA A 110 -13.36 -7.80 -10.07
CA ALA A 110 -13.78 -8.22 -8.74
C ALA A 110 -12.59 -8.47 -7.81
N TRP A 111 -11.56 -9.20 -8.28
CA TRP A 111 -10.34 -9.38 -7.51
C TRP A 111 -9.66 -8.05 -7.18
N GLY A 112 -9.48 -7.17 -8.17
CA GLY A 112 -8.83 -5.87 -7.97
C GLY A 112 -9.62 -4.92 -7.06
N ALA A 113 -10.95 -5.02 -7.02
CA ALA A 113 -11.80 -4.22 -6.14
C ALA A 113 -11.78 -4.74 -4.69
N PHE A 114 -11.77 -6.06 -4.50
CA PHE A 114 -11.96 -6.69 -3.18
C PHE A 114 -10.69 -7.31 -2.57
N TYR A 115 -9.57 -7.35 -3.30
CA TYR A 115 -8.27 -7.79 -2.76
C TYR A 115 -7.89 -6.95 -1.54
N ASN A 116 -7.45 -7.62 -0.48
CA ASN A 116 -7.21 -7.00 0.83
C ASN A 116 -8.42 -6.15 1.31
N THR A 117 -9.64 -6.63 1.03
CA THR A 117 -10.91 -5.94 1.27
C THR A 117 -10.95 -4.52 0.69
N GLY A 118 -10.32 -4.31 -0.47
CA GLY A 118 -10.19 -2.99 -1.12
C GLY A 118 -9.20 -2.04 -0.45
N GLN A 119 -8.49 -2.45 0.60
CA GLN A 119 -7.53 -1.61 1.33
C GLN A 119 -6.14 -1.63 0.66
N THR A 120 -6.12 -1.33 -0.64
CA THR A 120 -4.91 -1.30 -1.46
C THR A 120 -4.89 0.02 -2.24
N CYS A 121 -3.75 0.71 -2.32
CA CYS A 121 -3.67 1.98 -3.04
C CYS A 121 -4.03 1.88 -4.54
N MET A 122 -3.85 0.68 -5.11
CA MET A 122 -4.17 0.33 -6.50
C MET A 122 -5.48 -0.45 -6.64
N ALA A 123 -6.35 -0.42 -5.62
CA ALA A 123 -7.64 -1.10 -5.70
C ALA A 123 -8.49 -0.51 -6.84
N VAL A 124 -9.23 -1.36 -7.55
CA VAL A 124 -10.19 -0.90 -8.56
C VAL A 124 -11.36 -0.24 -7.85
N GLU A 125 -11.44 1.08 -7.94
CA GLU A 125 -12.47 1.85 -7.22
C GLU A 125 -13.59 2.36 -8.13
N ARG A 126 -13.36 2.39 -9.45
CA ARG A 126 -14.30 2.88 -10.45
C ARG A 126 -14.23 1.99 -11.68
N ILE A 127 -15.35 1.45 -12.11
CA ILE A 127 -15.43 0.64 -13.33
C ILE A 127 -16.32 1.37 -14.34
N TYR A 128 -15.74 1.71 -15.48
CA TYR A 128 -16.42 2.36 -16.60
C TYR A 128 -16.59 1.34 -17.72
N VAL A 129 -17.83 1.05 -18.10
CA VAL A 129 -18.16 -0.02 -19.05
C VAL A 129 -18.90 0.58 -20.24
N VAL A 130 -18.50 0.20 -21.45
CA VAL A 130 -19.21 0.60 -22.67
C VAL A 130 -20.63 0.04 -22.64
N HIS A 131 -21.60 0.88 -22.99
CA HIS A 131 -23.03 0.59 -22.83
C HIS A 131 -23.48 -0.74 -23.48
N SER A 132 -22.94 -1.08 -24.66
CA SER A 132 -23.29 -2.30 -25.40
C SER A 132 -22.95 -3.60 -24.67
N VAL A 133 -22.01 -3.57 -23.71
CA VAL A 133 -21.56 -4.75 -22.94
C VAL A 133 -21.84 -4.61 -21.44
N TYR A 134 -22.52 -3.54 -21.01
CA TYR A 134 -22.74 -3.21 -19.61
C TYR A 134 -23.45 -4.34 -18.85
N ASP A 135 -24.61 -4.79 -19.35
CA ASP A 135 -25.42 -5.78 -18.63
C ASP A 135 -24.69 -7.12 -18.50
N ARG A 136 -24.02 -7.56 -19.57
CA ARG A 136 -23.20 -8.78 -19.58
C ARG A 136 -22.05 -8.70 -18.59
N PHE A 137 -21.37 -7.56 -18.52
CA PHE A 137 -20.30 -7.35 -17.56
C PHE A 137 -20.83 -7.33 -16.13
N LEU A 138 -21.94 -6.64 -15.88
CA LEU A 138 -22.52 -6.53 -14.55
C LEU A 138 -22.92 -7.91 -14.01
N GLU A 139 -23.57 -8.73 -14.84
CA GLU A 139 -23.92 -10.11 -14.49
C GLU A 139 -22.68 -10.93 -14.11
N ALA A 140 -21.68 -10.97 -14.99
CA ALA A 140 -20.43 -11.70 -14.73
C ALA A 140 -19.70 -11.18 -13.47
N PHE A 141 -19.68 -9.86 -13.24
CA PHE A 141 -19.04 -9.27 -12.06
C PHE A 141 -19.75 -9.66 -10.76
N LEU A 142 -21.08 -9.70 -10.77
CA LEU A 142 -21.88 -10.14 -9.63
C LEU A 142 -21.64 -11.62 -9.32
N GLU A 143 -21.54 -12.46 -10.35
CA GLU A 143 -21.19 -13.88 -10.19
C GLU A 143 -19.81 -14.07 -9.55
N GLU A 144 -18.79 -13.32 -9.99
CA GLU A 144 -17.46 -13.38 -9.39
C GLU A 144 -17.46 -12.87 -7.94
N THR A 145 -18.19 -11.79 -7.67
CA THR A 145 -18.33 -11.23 -6.31
C THR A 145 -19.03 -12.21 -5.36
N ALA A 146 -20.05 -12.93 -5.84
CA ALA A 146 -20.79 -13.91 -5.03
C ALA A 146 -19.94 -15.13 -4.62
N LYS A 147 -18.81 -15.38 -5.29
CA LYS A 147 -17.87 -16.46 -4.93
C LYS A 147 -17.00 -16.09 -3.72
N LEU A 148 -16.94 -14.82 -3.33
CA LEU A 148 -16.14 -14.37 -2.20
C LEU A 148 -16.69 -14.93 -0.89
N LYS A 149 -15.79 -15.49 -0.06
CA LYS A 149 -16.11 -15.98 1.28
C LYS A 149 -15.65 -14.98 2.31
N GLN A 150 -16.59 -14.43 3.08
CA GLN A 150 -16.28 -13.52 4.17
C GLN A 150 -16.18 -14.29 5.49
N GLY A 151 -15.09 -14.07 6.22
CA GLY A 151 -14.89 -14.67 7.53
C GLY A 151 -13.41 -14.90 7.83
N TYR A 152 -13.14 -15.33 9.06
CA TYR A 152 -11.83 -15.83 9.45
C TYR A 152 -11.79 -17.34 9.20
N SER A 153 -10.75 -17.83 8.54
CA SER A 153 -10.47 -19.26 8.44
C SER A 153 -8.99 -19.53 8.66
N PRO A 154 -8.62 -20.40 9.62
CA PRO A 154 -7.23 -20.82 9.79
C PRO A 154 -6.78 -21.81 8.70
N GLU A 155 -7.72 -22.31 7.87
CA GLU A 155 -7.47 -23.36 6.88
C GLU A 155 -7.37 -22.83 5.43
N ILE A 156 -7.73 -21.57 5.20
CA ILE A 156 -7.68 -20.97 3.87
C ILE A 156 -6.35 -20.23 3.75
N ASP A 157 -5.43 -20.82 2.99
CA ASP A 157 -4.28 -20.09 2.46
C ASP A 157 -4.85 -19.09 1.44
N ASN A 158 -4.85 -17.81 1.80
CA ASN A 158 -5.45 -16.75 0.99
C ASN A 158 -4.34 -16.19 0.09
N PRO A 159 -4.28 -16.56 -1.21
CA PRO A 159 -3.25 -16.08 -2.12
C PRO A 159 -3.33 -14.57 -2.37
#